data_AF-A0A067K9J5-F1
#
_entry.id   AF-A0A067K9J5-F1
#
_cell.length_a   1.000
_cell.length_b   1.000
_cell.length_c   1.000
_cell.angle_alpha   90.00
_cell.angle_beta   90.00
_cell.angle_gamma   90.00
#
_symmetry.space_group_name_H-M   'P 1'
#
loop_
_entity.id
_entity.type
_entity.pdbx_description
1 polymer ?
#
loop_
_entity_poly.entity_id
_entity_poly.type
_entity_poly.pdbx_seq_one_letter_code
_entity_poly.pdbx_strand_id
1 'polypeptide(L)'
;MVGSSAMVGWFNKEGHARIKQYYLQGSRPSQVIADAGELELTKIPPAVVLHGPMIYLAFQAKFQKPLTQQRIIFAFGTKYPNHHRLSIHDDKTSVLFDFTKGSAHAEFISPGQMKKNHGILGIFAWGLLLPVGGIFARYMKHKDPLWYYLHAGTQFVGFLFGLANVVLGIQLYAKINARIPAHRSIGIFVLTLSILQILAFFLRPKKDAKIRKYWNWYHGWVGRVALFFGSLNVVLGIHAGSAGVAWKICYGFLVSAILVTVIILETVSWMWKSETRNTSPSFQMNPIS
;
A
#
# COMPACT_ATOMS: atom_id res chain seq x y z
N MET A 1 -20.09 3.24 8.86
CA MET A 1 -20.84 3.29 10.12
C MET A 1 -21.97 4.32 10.05
N VAL A 2 -22.24 4.92 8.89
CA VAL A 2 -23.41 5.80 8.70
C VAL A 2 -24.68 4.99 8.95
N GLY A 3 -25.62 5.56 9.71
CA GLY A 3 -26.89 4.94 10.11
C GLY A 3 -26.81 3.99 11.30
N SER A 4 -25.65 3.85 11.97
CA SER A 4 -25.49 2.94 13.11
C SER A 4 -25.48 3.66 14.46
N SER A 5 -25.79 2.93 15.52
CA SER A 5 -25.61 3.35 16.91
C SER A 5 -24.30 2.80 17.45
N ALA A 6 -23.55 3.62 18.19
CA ALA A 6 -22.22 3.25 18.68
C ALA A 6 -22.03 3.64 20.14
N MET A 7 -21.36 2.77 20.91
CA MET A 7 -20.82 3.11 22.22
C MET A 7 -19.38 3.56 22.06
N VAL A 8 -19.06 4.75 22.55
CA VAL A 8 -17.74 5.37 22.41
C VAL A 8 -17.20 5.72 23.78
N GLY A 9 -16.07 5.14 24.12
CA GLY A 9 -15.33 5.36 25.36
C GLY A 9 -14.04 6.12 25.10
N TRP A 10 -13.69 7.08 25.96
CA TRP A 10 -12.47 7.87 25.88
C TRP A 10 -12.03 8.36 27.26
N PHE A 11 -10.81 8.90 27.34
CA PHE A 11 -10.31 9.65 28.48
C PHE A 11 -10.17 11.12 28.09
N ASN A 12 -10.67 12.03 28.92
CA ASN A 12 -10.47 13.47 28.67
C ASN A 12 -9.04 13.89 29.05
N LYS A 13 -8.70 15.18 28.84
CA LYS A 13 -7.36 15.69 29.16
C LYS A 13 -6.98 15.57 30.64
N GLU A 14 -7.97 15.50 31.53
CA GLU A 14 -7.78 15.35 32.98
C GLU A 14 -7.62 13.88 33.39
N GLY A 15 -7.69 12.93 32.44
CA GLY A 15 -7.63 11.50 32.73
C GLY A 15 -8.96 10.91 33.22
N HIS A 16 -10.07 11.64 33.12
CA HIS A 16 -11.38 11.13 33.48
C HIS A 16 -11.95 10.24 32.37
N ALA A 17 -12.34 9.02 32.73
CA ALA A 17 -13.05 8.09 31.86
C ALA A 17 -14.44 8.64 31.49
N ARG A 18 -14.78 8.56 30.20
CA ARG A 18 -16.08 8.94 29.66
C ARG A 18 -16.55 7.88 28.67
N ILE A 19 -17.85 7.61 28.67
CA ILE A 19 -18.49 6.73 27.70
C ILE A 19 -19.88 7.25 27.38
N LYS A 20 -20.21 7.28 26.10
CA LYS A 20 -21.51 7.76 25.61
C LYS A 20 -21.96 6.97 24.39
N GLN A 21 -23.27 6.92 24.23
CA GLN A 21 -23.89 6.46 23.00
C GLN A 21 -23.90 7.57 21.96
N TYR A 22 -23.75 7.20 20.70
CA TYR A 22 -23.83 8.10 19.55
C TYR A 22 -24.68 7.49 18.44
N TYR A 23 -25.45 8.34 17.77
CA TYR A 23 -26.07 8.02 16.50
C TYR A 23 -25.25 8.61 15.36
N LEU A 24 -24.77 7.74 14.47
CA LEU A 24 -23.86 8.08 13.39
C LEU A 24 -24.65 8.38 12.11
N GLN A 25 -25.45 9.44 12.10
CA GLN A 25 -26.33 9.79 10.98
C GLN A 25 -25.57 10.08 9.67
N GLY A 26 -24.33 10.57 9.75
CA GLY A 26 -23.53 10.95 8.59
C GLY A 26 -22.02 10.94 8.85
N SER A 27 -21.24 11.36 7.85
CA SER A 27 -19.78 11.42 7.95
C SER A 27 -19.24 12.75 8.47
N ARG A 28 -20.08 13.79 8.55
CA ARG A 28 -19.70 15.10 9.11
C ARG A 28 -19.83 15.07 10.64
N PRO A 29 -18.95 15.75 11.41
CA PRO A 29 -19.07 15.80 12.86
C PRO A 29 -20.41 16.33 13.38
N SER A 30 -21.10 17.20 12.63
CA SER A 30 -22.43 17.70 12.97
C SER A 30 -23.55 16.66 12.82
N GLN A 31 -23.29 15.57 12.10
CA GLN A 31 -24.22 14.45 11.88
C GLN A 31 -23.88 13.25 12.77
N VAL A 32 -23.04 13.46 13.80
CA VAL A 32 -22.70 12.49 14.82
C VAL A 32 -23.30 13.00 16.13
N ILE A 33 -24.42 12.42 16.53
CA ILE A 33 -25.28 12.96 17.58
C ILE A 33 -25.00 12.21 18.88
N ALA A 34 -24.51 12.92 19.89
CA ALA A 34 -24.31 12.37 21.22
C ALA A 34 -25.65 12.04 21.89
N ASP A 35 -25.65 11.03 22.76
CA ASP A 35 -26.80 10.61 23.56
C ASP A 35 -28.04 10.23 22.72
N ALA A 36 -27.81 9.82 21.46
CA ALA A 36 -28.84 9.38 20.53
C ALA A 36 -28.52 7.99 19.96
N GLY A 37 -29.53 7.27 19.47
CA GLY A 37 -29.40 5.99 18.79
C GLY A 37 -30.40 4.96 19.30
N GLU A 38 -30.26 3.73 18.81
CA GLU A 38 -31.19 2.61 18.98
C GLU A 38 -30.71 1.59 20.02
N LEU A 39 -29.53 1.78 20.63
CA LEU A 39 -29.07 0.89 21.70
C LEU A 39 -29.85 1.21 22.98
N GLU A 40 -30.71 0.29 23.41
CA GLU A 40 -31.42 0.40 24.68
C GLU A 40 -30.51 0.00 25.84
N LEU A 41 -29.84 0.98 26.47
CA LEU A 41 -28.96 0.72 27.61
C LEU A 41 -29.75 0.39 28.88
N THR A 42 -29.20 -0.49 29.71
CA THR A 42 -29.80 -0.82 31.01
C THR A 42 -29.44 0.20 32.08
N LYS A 43 -29.93 0.01 33.32
CA LYS A 43 -29.56 0.84 34.48
C LYS A 43 -28.14 0.55 34.99
N ILE A 44 -27.45 -0.48 34.47
CA ILE A 44 -26.08 -0.78 34.87
C ILE A 44 -25.15 0.28 34.28
N PRO A 45 -24.36 0.99 35.12
CA PRO A 45 -23.45 2.02 34.62
C PRO A 45 -22.42 1.44 33.65
N PRO A 46 -22.25 2.03 32.46
CA PRO A 46 -21.17 1.65 31.57
C PRO A 46 -19.82 2.10 32.17
N ALA A 47 -18.75 1.37 31.85
CA ALA A 47 -17.42 1.60 32.39
C ALA A 47 -16.37 1.62 31.28
N VAL A 48 -15.31 2.40 31.51
CA VAL A 48 -14.13 2.45 30.65
C VAL A 48 -12.89 2.39 31.53
N VAL A 49 -11.97 1.49 31.21
CA VAL A 49 -10.73 1.29 31.96
C VAL A 49 -9.56 1.19 30.99
N LEU A 50 -8.40 1.71 31.39
CA LEU A 50 -7.13 1.47 30.71
C LEU A 50 -6.34 0.42 31.47
N HIS A 51 -5.78 -0.53 30.73
CA HIS A 51 -4.82 -1.49 31.26
C HIS A 51 -3.66 -1.60 30.27
N GLY A 52 -2.54 -0.96 30.61
CA GLY A 52 -1.41 -0.79 29.69
C GLY A 52 -1.84 -0.04 28.42
N PRO A 53 -1.57 -0.58 27.22
CA PRO A 53 -1.94 0.07 25.95
C PRO A 53 -3.41 -0.20 25.53
N MET A 54 -4.17 -0.97 26.32
CA MET A 54 -5.51 -1.42 25.95
C MET A 54 -6.60 -0.61 26.68
N ILE A 55 -7.60 -0.19 25.91
CA ILE A 55 -8.84 0.39 26.44
C ILE A 55 -9.94 -0.68 26.48
N TYR A 56 -10.56 -0.83 27.64
CA TYR A 56 -11.69 -1.72 27.85
C TYR A 56 -12.95 -0.88 27.98
N LEU A 57 -13.99 -1.27 27.25
CA LEU A 57 -15.30 -0.64 27.31
C LEU A 57 -16.29 -1.72 27.75
N ALA A 58 -17.02 -1.47 28.82
CA ALA A 58 -18.08 -2.34 29.31
C ALA A 58 -19.40 -1.56 29.33
N PHE A 59 -20.44 -2.15 28.75
CA PHE A 59 -21.79 -1.61 28.78
C PHE A 59 -22.77 -2.77 28.58
N GLN A 60 -24.02 -2.54 28.98
CA GLN A 60 -25.09 -3.52 28.81
C GLN A 60 -26.22 -2.89 27.98
N ALA A 61 -26.60 -3.58 26.91
CA ALA A 61 -27.70 -3.20 26.04
C ALA A 61 -28.75 -4.33 25.99
N LYS A 62 -30.02 -3.94 25.96
CA LYS A 62 -31.16 -4.84 25.82
C LYS A 62 -31.57 -4.91 24.35
N PHE A 63 -31.90 -6.10 23.89
CA PHE A 63 -32.43 -6.34 22.54
C PHE A 63 -33.78 -7.04 22.66
N GLN A 64 -34.72 -6.67 21.79
CA GLN A 64 -36.06 -7.27 21.78
C GLN A 64 -36.05 -8.76 21.42
N LYS A 65 -35.06 -9.20 20.65
CA LYS A 65 -34.84 -10.59 20.26
C LYS A 65 -33.41 -11.00 20.58
N PRO A 66 -33.17 -12.27 20.94
CA PRO A 66 -31.81 -12.80 21.08
C PRO A 66 -31.00 -12.56 19.80
N LEU A 67 -29.81 -11.99 19.94
CA LEU A 67 -28.86 -11.91 18.84
C LEU A 67 -28.21 -13.28 18.64
N THR A 68 -28.03 -13.69 17.39
CA THR A 68 -27.29 -14.91 17.04
C THR A 68 -25.87 -14.53 16.63
N GLN A 69 -25.54 -14.58 15.35
CA GLN A 69 -24.28 -14.09 14.82
C GLN A 69 -24.45 -12.66 14.31
N GLN A 70 -23.66 -11.74 14.86
CA GLN A 70 -23.71 -10.34 14.45
C GLN A 70 -22.30 -9.80 14.21
N ARG A 71 -22.15 -9.06 13.11
CA ARG A 71 -20.88 -8.37 12.82
C ARG A 71 -20.79 -7.10 13.65
N ILE A 72 -19.82 -7.06 14.55
CA ILE A 72 -19.51 -5.91 15.40
C ILE A 72 -18.38 -5.12 14.75
N ILE A 73 -18.54 -3.80 14.67
CA ILE A 73 -17.52 -2.90 14.12
C ILE A 73 -16.80 -2.22 15.29
N PHE A 74 -15.48 -2.29 15.28
CA PHE A 74 -14.61 -1.57 16.20
C PHE A 74 -13.91 -0.45 15.45
N ALA A 75 -13.75 0.70 16.10
CA ALA A 75 -12.97 1.81 15.58
C ALA A 75 -12.21 2.48 16.72
N PHE A 76 -11.02 2.98 16.43
CA PHE A 76 -10.22 3.71 17.42
C PHE A 76 -9.62 4.97 16.81
N GLY A 77 -9.35 5.96 17.65
CA GLY A 77 -8.68 7.19 17.27
C GLY A 77 -7.86 7.74 18.42
N THR A 78 -6.81 8.47 18.08
CA THR A 78 -5.88 9.11 19.02
C THR A 78 -6.40 10.43 19.57
N LYS A 79 -7.40 11.04 18.92
CA LYS A 79 -8.01 12.29 19.33
C LYS A 79 -9.20 12.05 20.26
N TYR A 80 -9.22 12.73 21.41
CA TYR A 80 -10.38 12.73 22.29
C TYR A 80 -11.48 13.68 21.74
N PRO A 81 -12.76 13.38 22.01
CA PRO A 81 -13.88 14.26 21.65
C PRO A 81 -13.78 15.65 22.28
N ASN A 82 -14.18 16.67 21.53
CA ASN A 82 -14.30 18.05 22.04
C ASN A 82 -15.78 18.46 22.01
N HIS A 83 -16.34 18.91 23.16
CA HIS A 83 -17.77 19.20 23.31
C HIS A 83 -18.67 18.03 22.80
N HIS A 84 -18.30 16.78 23.13
CA HIS A 84 -18.95 15.57 22.64
C HIS A 84 -18.94 15.38 21.12
N ARG A 85 -18.19 16.16 20.35
CA ARG A 85 -18.03 15.92 18.91
C ARG A 85 -16.88 14.95 18.66
N LEU A 86 -17.19 13.85 18.00
CA LEU A 86 -16.20 12.85 17.60
C LEU A 86 -15.43 13.34 16.35
N SER A 87 -14.13 13.06 16.32
CA SER A 87 -13.36 13.11 15.08
C SER A 87 -13.52 11.82 14.28
N ILE A 88 -13.03 11.82 13.05
CA ILE A 88 -12.83 10.57 12.32
C ILE A 88 -11.87 9.67 13.10
N HIS A 89 -12.13 8.37 13.09
CA HIS A 89 -11.26 7.34 13.66
C HIS A 89 -10.00 7.17 12.80
N ASP A 90 -8.91 6.75 13.42
CA ASP A 90 -7.64 6.49 12.74
C ASP A 90 -7.67 5.15 12.02
N ASP A 91 -8.31 4.13 12.62
CA ASP A 91 -8.58 2.86 11.95
C ASP A 91 -9.85 2.18 12.49
N LYS A 92 -10.31 1.16 11.78
CA LYS A 92 -11.47 0.34 12.12
C LYS A 92 -11.29 -1.12 11.70
N THR A 93 -11.93 -2.00 12.44
CA THR A 93 -12.04 -3.42 12.12
C THR A 93 -13.46 -3.92 12.37
N SER A 94 -13.75 -5.15 11.99
CA SER A 94 -15.01 -5.81 12.33
C SER A 94 -14.76 -7.25 12.73
N VAL A 95 -15.51 -7.74 13.70
CA VAL A 95 -15.47 -9.13 14.18
C VAL A 95 -16.86 -9.73 14.09
N LEU A 96 -16.96 -10.97 13.63
CA LEU A 96 -18.21 -11.73 13.71
C LEU A 96 -18.33 -12.30 15.12
N PHE A 97 -19.31 -11.83 15.89
CA PHE A 97 -19.54 -12.28 17.25
C PHE A 97 -20.74 -13.23 17.28
N ASP A 98 -20.55 -14.42 17.85
CA ASP A 98 -21.63 -15.38 18.09
C ASP A 98 -22.13 -15.20 19.53
N PHE A 99 -23.25 -14.50 19.66
CA PHE A 99 -23.88 -14.20 20.95
C PHE A 99 -24.50 -15.44 21.61
N THR A 100 -24.74 -16.53 20.88
CA THR A 100 -25.27 -17.78 21.46
C THR A 100 -24.19 -18.57 22.19
N LYS A 101 -22.95 -18.50 21.72
CA LYS A 101 -21.79 -19.21 22.28
C LYS A 101 -20.93 -18.34 23.18
N GLY A 102 -21.20 -17.04 23.25
CA GLY A 102 -20.34 -16.07 23.93
C GLY A 102 -18.92 -16.02 23.36
N SER A 103 -18.74 -16.39 22.08
CA SER A 103 -17.43 -16.49 21.45
C SER A 103 -17.33 -15.56 20.25
N ALA A 104 -16.21 -14.86 20.17
CA ALA A 104 -15.83 -14.12 18.99
C ALA A 104 -15.07 -15.05 18.04
N HIS A 105 -15.63 -15.33 16.86
CA HIS A 105 -14.84 -15.93 15.80
C HIS A 105 -14.20 -14.78 15.02
N ALA A 106 -12.88 -14.63 15.18
CA ALA A 106 -12.10 -13.72 14.34
C ALA A 106 -12.05 -14.28 12.91
N GLU A 107 -13.12 -14.14 12.13
CA GLU A 107 -13.10 -14.43 10.70
C GLU A 107 -12.20 -13.42 9.97
N PHE A 108 -10.93 -13.85 9.82
CA PHE A 108 -9.91 -13.58 8.80
C PHE A 108 -9.86 -12.21 8.08
N ILE A 109 -8.70 -11.57 8.31
CA ILE A 109 -8.13 -10.34 7.72
C ILE A 109 -8.98 -9.09 7.96
N SER A 110 -8.65 -8.38 9.06
CA SER A 110 -9.17 -7.03 9.30
C SER A 110 -8.92 -6.14 8.06
N PRO A 111 -9.85 -5.25 7.70
CA PRO A 111 -9.62 -4.30 6.61
C PRO A 111 -8.31 -3.49 6.78
N GLY A 112 -7.92 -3.19 8.03
CA GLY A 112 -6.62 -2.60 8.36
C GLY A 112 -5.44 -3.51 8.00
N GLN A 113 -5.48 -4.79 8.34
CA GLN A 113 -4.43 -5.75 7.96
C GLN A 113 -4.37 -5.94 6.44
N MET A 114 -5.52 -5.94 5.77
CA MET A 114 -5.59 -6.05 4.31
C MET A 114 -4.99 -4.83 3.61
N LYS A 115 -5.30 -3.61 4.10
CA LYS A 115 -4.64 -2.36 3.67
C LYS A 115 -3.13 -2.43 3.86
N LYS A 116 -2.69 -2.89 5.04
CA LYS A 116 -1.27 -3.05 5.37
C LYS A 116 -0.58 -4.03 4.41
N ASN A 117 -1.18 -5.20 4.17
CA ASN A 117 -0.64 -6.20 3.25
C ASN A 117 -0.58 -5.69 1.80
N HIS A 118 -1.64 -5.01 1.33
CA HIS A 118 -1.65 -4.35 0.02
C HIS A 118 -0.50 -3.33 -0.09
N GLY A 119 -0.36 -2.44 0.89
CA GLY A 119 0.75 -1.47 0.93
C GLY A 119 2.14 -2.14 0.91
N ILE A 120 2.33 -3.20 1.71
CA ILE A 120 3.60 -3.96 1.76
C ILE A 120 3.91 -4.58 0.40
N LEU A 121 2.96 -5.29 -0.22
CA LEU A 121 3.16 -5.90 -1.53
C LEU A 121 3.48 -4.83 -2.60
N GLY A 122 2.79 -3.69 -2.55
CA GLY A 122 3.06 -2.55 -3.43
C GLY A 122 4.48 -2.01 -3.30
N ILE A 123 4.97 -1.83 -2.06
CA ILE A 123 6.35 -1.38 -1.79
C ILE A 123 7.38 -2.41 -2.27
N PHE A 124 7.18 -3.70 -1.98
CA PHE A 124 8.12 -4.73 -2.43
C PHE A 124 8.18 -4.85 -3.96
N ALA A 125 7.04 -4.84 -4.64
CA ALA A 125 6.99 -4.91 -6.10
C ALA A 125 7.59 -3.64 -6.73
N TRP A 126 6.96 -2.49 -6.49
CA TRP A 126 7.20 -1.25 -7.22
C TRP A 126 8.30 -0.39 -6.62
N GLY A 127 8.53 -0.50 -5.31
CA GLY A 127 9.57 0.24 -4.61
C GLY A 127 10.93 -0.46 -4.57
N LEU A 128 11.00 -1.78 -4.76
CA LEU A 128 12.24 -2.55 -4.59
C LEU A 128 12.54 -3.48 -5.76
N LEU A 129 11.76 -4.54 -5.96
CA LEU A 129 12.10 -5.64 -6.88
C LEU A 129 12.17 -5.20 -8.34
N LEU A 130 11.13 -4.52 -8.85
CA LEU A 130 11.07 -4.08 -10.25
C LEU A 130 12.15 -3.02 -10.58
N PRO A 131 12.40 -2.00 -9.72
CA PRO A 131 13.54 -1.10 -9.89
C PRO A 131 14.90 -1.82 -9.91
N VAL A 132 15.15 -2.75 -8.98
CA VAL A 132 16.40 -3.54 -8.91
C VAL A 132 16.60 -4.34 -10.19
N GLY A 133 15.55 -4.98 -10.71
CA GLY A 133 15.62 -5.65 -12.01
C GLY A 133 15.98 -4.70 -13.15
N GLY A 134 15.51 -3.45 -13.11
CA GLY A 134 15.90 -2.39 -14.05
C GLY A 134 17.39 -2.00 -13.94
N ILE A 135 17.92 -1.92 -12.72
CA ILE A 135 19.35 -1.67 -12.45
C ILE A 135 20.21 -2.78 -13.06
N PHE A 136 19.86 -4.05 -12.85
CA PHE A 136 20.59 -5.18 -13.45
C PHE A 136 20.63 -5.11 -14.98
N ALA A 137 19.49 -4.83 -15.63
CA ALA A 137 19.44 -4.69 -17.09
C ALA A 137 20.23 -3.49 -17.64
N ARG A 138 20.44 -2.44 -16.85
CA ARG A 138 21.18 -1.24 -17.28
C ARG A 138 22.68 -1.38 -17.07
N TYR A 139 23.11 -1.80 -15.89
CA TYR A 139 24.51 -1.69 -15.46
C TYR A 139 25.30 -3.00 -15.55
N MET A 140 24.64 -4.16 -15.57
CA MET A 140 25.33 -5.45 -15.59
C MET A 140 25.49 -6.08 -16.97
N LYS A 141 25.16 -5.39 -18.07
CA LYS A 141 25.20 -5.95 -19.43
C LYS A 141 26.54 -6.59 -19.85
N HIS A 142 27.65 -6.18 -19.23
CA HIS A 142 28.99 -6.76 -19.46
C HIS A 142 29.13 -8.20 -18.91
N LYS A 143 28.21 -8.65 -18.05
CA LYS A 143 28.16 -10.02 -17.49
C LYS A 143 27.08 -10.86 -18.21
N ASP A 144 27.22 -11.09 -19.51
CA ASP A 144 26.33 -12.00 -20.27
C ASP A 144 26.69 -13.46 -19.94
N PRO A 145 25.73 -14.36 -19.62
CA PRO A 145 24.28 -14.18 -19.60
C PRO A 145 23.70 -13.80 -18.21
N LEU A 146 24.54 -13.65 -17.17
CA LEU A 146 24.11 -13.41 -15.79
C LEU A 146 23.15 -12.22 -15.64
N TRP A 147 23.42 -11.09 -16.28
CA TRP A 147 22.57 -9.89 -16.20
C TRP A 147 21.14 -10.18 -16.64
N TYR A 148 20.97 -11.05 -17.64
CA TYR A 148 19.68 -11.39 -18.20
C TYR A 148 18.87 -12.24 -17.22
N TYR A 149 19.50 -13.22 -16.57
CA TYR A 149 18.84 -14.03 -15.55
C TYR A 149 18.47 -13.20 -14.31
N LEU A 150 19.39 -12.34 -13.84
CA LEU A 150 19.11 -11.44 -12.72
C LEU A 150 17.95 -10.50 -13.04
N HIS A 151 17.95 -9.88 -14.23
CA HIS A 151 16.85 -9.04 -14.69
C HIS A 151 15.54 -9.83 -14.79
N ALA A 152 15.50 -10.91 -15.57
CA ALA A 152 14.28 -11.67 -15.81
C ALA A 152 13.71 -12.26 -14.52
N GLY A 153 14.56 -12.84 -13.67
CA GLY A 153 14.16 -13.43 -12.40
C GLY A 153 13.56 -12.40 -11.44
N THR A 154 14.26 -11.27 -11.23
CA THR A 154 13.73 -10.20 -10.36
C THR A 154 12.47 -9.55 -10.91
N GLN A 155 12.36 -9.34 -12.22
CA GLN A 155 11.15 -8.82 -12.86
C GLN A 155 9.97 -9.79 -12.70
N PHE A 156 10.19 -11.09 -12.86
CA PHE A 156 9.15 -12.10 -12.69
C PHE A 156 8.63 -12.14 -11.25
N VAL A 157 9.52 -12.19 -10.26
CA VAL A 157 9.13 -12.15 -8.84
C VAL A 157 8.42 -10.82 -8.52
N GLY A 158 8.97 -9.69 -8.97
CA GLY A 158 8.32 -8.38 -8.80
C GLY A 158 6.93 -8.31 -9.42
N PHE A 159 6.73 -8.92 -10.59
CA PHE A 159 5.42 -9.03 -11.24
C PHE A 159 4.43 -9.86 -10.43
N LEU A 160 4.85 -10.99 -9.85
CA LEU A 160 3.98 -11.81 -8.99
C LEU A 160 3.52 -11.03 -7.74
N PHE A 161 4.43 -10.31 -7.09
CA PHE A 161 4.08 -9.41 -5.99
C PHE A 161 3.13 -8.29 -6.47
N GLY A 162 3.37 -7.73 -7.65
CA GLY A 162 2.52 -6.71 -8.27
C GLY A 162 1.11 -7.22 -8.59
N LEU A 163 0.99 -8.45 -9.09
CA LEU A 163 -0.30 -9.09 -9.37
C LEU A 163 -1.06 -9.38 -8.07
N ALA A 164 -0.39 -9.96 -7.07
CA ALA A 164 -0.98 -10.17 -5.75
C ALA A 164 -1.43 -8.85 -5.11
N ASN A 165 -0.64 -7.78 -5.28
CA ASN A 165 -0.99 -6.44 -4.84
C ASN A 165 -2.31 -5.95 -5.47
N VAL A 166 -2.48 -6.09 -6.80
CA VAL A 166 -3.72 -5.69 -7.48
C VAL A 166 -4.91 -6.54 -7.05
N VAL A 167 -4.75 -7.87 -6.93
CA VAL A 167 -5.83 -8.78 -6.48
C VAL A 167 -6.30 -8.39 -5.09
N LEU A 168 -5.38 -8.17 -4.14
CA LEU A 168 -5.73 -7.66 -2.81
C LEU A 168 -6.37 -6.27 -2.88
N GLY A 169 -5.90 -5.39 -3.77
CA GLY A 169 -6.48 -4.07 -3.98
C GLY A 169 -7.95 -4.16 -4.39
N ILE A 170 -8.29 -5.01 -5.37
CA ILE A 170 -9.67 -5.22 -5.85
C ILE A 170 -10.56 -5.72 -4.71
N GLN A 171 -10.10 -6.74 -3.99
CA GLN A 171 -10.85 -7.30 -2.86
C GLN A 171 -11.04 -6.25 -1.74
N LEU A 172 -10.03 -5.41 -1.49
CA LEU A 172 -10.10 -4.33 -0.51
C LEU A 172 -11.14 -3.29 -0.93
N TYR A 173 -11.11 -2.84 -2.19
CA TYR A 173 -12.09 -1.91 -2.76
C TYR A 173 -13.52 -2.41 -2.55
N ALA A 174 -13.78 -3.68 -2.84
CA ALA A 174 -15.08 -4.30 -2.65
C ALA A 174 -15.50 -4.32 -1.16
N LYS A 175 -14.58 -4.64 -0.24
CA LYS A 175 -14.88 -4.77 1.19
C LYS A 175 -15.12 -3.43 1.90
N ILE A 176 -14.37 -2.38 1.58
CA ILE A 176 -14.45 -1.09 2.30
C ILE A 176 -15.14 0.03 1.53
N ASN A 177 -15.61 -0.24 0.31
CA ASN A 177 -16.19 0.73 -0.60
C ASN A 177 -15.30 1.98 -0.76
N ALA A 178 -13.99 1.76 -0.89
CA ALA A 178 -13.02 2.85 -1.03
C ALA A 178 -13.26 3.61 -2.33
N ARG A 179 -13.17 4.94 -2.29
CA ARG A 179 -13.32 5.80 -3.47
C ARG A 179 -12.05 6.62 -3.67
N ILE A 180 -11.06 6.03 -4.34
CA ILE A 180 -9.78 6.68 -4.67
C ILE A 180 -9.51 6.51 -6.17
N PRO A 181 -10.25 7.22 -7.04
CA PRO A 181 -10.25 6.97 -8.48
C PRO A 181 -8.85 7.11 -9.09
N ALA A 182 -8.05 8.10 -8.69
CA ALA A 182 -6.70 8.29 -9.21
C ALA A 182 -5.79 7.08 -8.94
N HIS A 183 -5.74 6.58 -7.70
CA HIS A 183 -4.93 5.42 -7.33
C HIS A 183 -5.37 4.15 -8.08
N ARG A 184 -6.69 3.97 -8.24
CA ARG A 184 -7.25 2.84 -8.99
C ARG A 184 -6.88 2.92 -10.48
N SER A 185 -7.09 4.06 -11.12
CA SER A 185 -6.84 4.24 -12.55
C SER A 185 -5.36 4.10 -12.88
N ILE A 186 -4.47 4.70 -12.07
CA ILE A 186 -3.03 4.53 -12.24
C ILE A 186 -2.62 3.07 -11.98
N GLY A 187 -3.19 2.40 -10.97
CA GLY A 187 -2.93 0.98 -10.71
C GLY A 187 -3.29 0.07 -11.89
N ILE A 188 -4.45 0.29 -12.52
CA ILE A 188 -4.87 -0.44 -13.72
C ILE A 188 -3.94 -0.13 -14.90
N PHE A 189 -3.64 1.14 -15.13
CA PHE A 189 -2.71 1.56 -16.18
C PHE A 189 -1.35 0.88 -16.05
N VAL A 190 -0.79 0.89 -14.84
CA VAL A 190 0.50 0.25 -14.52
C VAL A 190 0.42 -1.27 -14.71
N LEU A 191 -0.67 -1.94 -14.32
CA LEU A 191 -0.88 -3.36 -14.60
C LEU A 191 -0.88 -3.65 -16.10
N THR A 192 -1.55 -2.84 -16.91
CA THR A 192 -1.53 -2.96 -18.38
C THR A 192 -0.11 -2.86 -18.92
N LEU A 193 0.67 -1.87 -18.46
CA LEU A 193 2.07 -1.74 -18.86
C LEU A 193 2.92 -2.95 -18.43
N SER A 194 2.68 -3.51 -17.24
CA SER A 194 3.37 -4.73 -16.79
C SER A 194 3.06 -5.95 -17.66
N ILE A 195 1.79 -6.14 -18.04
CA ILE A 195 1.41 -7.23 -18.96
C ILE A 195 2.11 -7.05 -20.30
N LEU A 196 2.16 -5.83 -20.82
CA LEU A 196 2.93 -5.48 -22.03
C LEU A 196 4.43 -5.80 -21.90
N GLN A 197 5.03 -5.65 -20.71
CA GLN A 197 6.42 -6.07 -20.46
C GLN A 197 6.58 -7.60 -20.44
N ILE A 198 5.65 -8.35 -19.86
CA ILE A 198 5.67 -9.81 -19.89
C ILE A 198 5.52 -10.32 -21.32
N LEU A 199 4.63 -9.74 -22.12
CA LEU A 199 4.50 -10.07 -23.54
C LEU A 199 5.79 -9.73 -24.31
N ALA A 200 6.46 -8.63 -23.96
CA ALA A 200 7.74 -8.26 -24.57
C ALA A 200 8.79 -9.38 -24.42
N PHE A 201 8.80 -10.07 -23.27
CA PHE A 201 9.70 -11.20 -23.04
C PHE A 201 9.48 -12.34 -24.04
N PHE A 202 8.23 -12.75 -24.27
CA PHE A 202 7.90 -13.81 -25.24
C PHE A 202 8.16 -13.38 -26.69
N LEU A 203 7.98 -12.10 -26.98
CA LEU A 203 8.20 -11.52 -28.31
C LEU A 203 9.65 -11.04 -28.53
N ARG A 204 10.60 -11.46 -27.68
CA ARG A 204 11.99 -11.00 -27.74
C ARG A 204 12.67 -11.48 -29.04
N PRO A 205 13.06 -10.57 -29.96
CA PRO A 205 13.70 -10.96 -31.22
C PRO A 205 15.14 -11.47 -31.02
N LYS A 206 15.66 -12.22 -31.99
CA LYS A 206 17.08 -12.61 -32.06
C LYS A 206 18.00 -11.38 -32.12
N LYS A 207 19.26 -11.51 -31.66
CA LYS A 207 20.21 -10.39 -31.50
C LYS A 207 20.52 -9.68 -32.82
N ASP A 208 20.48 -10.39 -33.94
CA ASP A 208 20.77 -9.97 -35.32
C ASP A 208 19.56 -9.37 -36.07
N ALA A 209 18.34 -9.52 -35.55
CA ALA A 209 17.14 -9.04 -36.23
C ALA A 209 17.03 -7.50 -36.18
N LYS A 210 16.75 -6.84 -37.31
CA LYS A 210 16.55 -5.36 -37.36
C LYS A 210 15.47 -4.87 -36.38
N ILE A 211 14.41 -5.66 -36.19
CA ILE A 211 13.31 -5.36 -35.26
C ILE A 211 13.74 -5.34 -33.78
N ARG A 212 14.88 -5.96 -33.43
CA ARG A 212 15.47 -5.93 -32.09
C ARG A 212 15.68 -4.51 -31.57
N LYS A 213 16.03 -3.57 -32.45
CA LYS A 213 16.20 -2.15 -32.10
C LYS A 213 14.90 -1.52 -31.60
N TYR A 214 13.81 -1.71 -32.33
CA TYR A 214 12.49 -1.18 -31.95
C TYR A 214 11.96 -1.86 -30.69
N TRP A 215 12.14 -3.18 -30.57
CA TRP A 215 11.81 -3.90 -29.35
C TRP A 215 12.57 -3.34 -28.13
N ASN A 216 13.87 -3.05 -28.26
CA ASN A 216 14.66 -2.49 -27.15
C ASN A 216 14.16 -1.10 -26.73
N TRP A 217 13.77 -0.28 -27.70
CA TRP A 217 13.18 1.05 -27.45
C TRP A 217 11.84 0.93 -26.71
N TYR A 218 10.93 0.12 -27.25
CA TYR A 218 9.63 -0.16 -26.65
C TYR A 218 9.77 -0.71 -25.22
N HIS A 219 10.51 -1.80 -25.05
CA HIS A 219 10.69 -2.47 -23.76
C HIS A 219 11.35 -1.51 -22.74
N GLY A 220 12.39 -0.78 -23.18
CA GLY A 220 13.10 0.16 -22.32
C GLY A 220 12.25 1.36 -21.87
N TRP A 221 11.52 1.99 -22.77
CA TRP A 221 10.71 3.17 -22.44
C TRP A 221 9.44 2.82 -21.68
N VAL A 222 8.69 1.81 -22.14
CA VAL A 222 7.46 1.38 -21.47
C VAL A 222 7.77 0.86 -20.06
N GLY A 223 8.88 0.14 -19.88
CA GLY A 223 9.36 -0.28 -18.56
C GLY A 223 9.64 0.91 -17.62
N ARG A 224 10.28 1.98 -18.10
CA ARG A 224 10.54 3.19 -17.30
C ARG A 224 9.25 3.91 -16.90
N VAL A 225 8.31 4.05 -17.84
CA VAL A 225 7.00 4.64 -17.58
C VAL A 225 6.25 3.83 -16.52
N ALA A 226 6.27 2.49 -16.61
CA ALA A 226 5.68 1.61 -15.61
C ALA A 226 6.31 1.81 -14.22
N LEU A 227 7.64 1.87 -14.12
CA LEU A 227 8.33 2.10 -12.84
C LEU A 227 8.00 3.47 -12.22
N PHE A 228 7.93 4.52 -13.03
CA PHE A 228 7.57 5.86 -12.59
C PHE A 228 6.15 5.90 -12.03
N PHE A 229 5.16 5.45 -12.82
CA PHE A 229 3.76 5.47 -12.39
C PHE A 229 3.49 4.46 -11.26
N GLY A 230 4.18 3.32 -11.23
CA GLY A 230 4.11 2.38 -10.12
C GLY A 230 4.58 2.99 -8.81
N SER A 231 5.71 3.69 -8.83
CA SER A 231 6.23 4.41 -7.66
C SER A 231 5.29 5.53 -7.21
N LEU A 232 4.79 6.33 -8.15
CA LEU A 232 3.78 7.37 -7.87
C LEU A 232 2.52 6.76 -7.25
N ASN A 233 2.09 5.60 -7.74
CA ASN A 233 0.89 4.93 -7.23
C ASN A 233 1.07 4.43 -5.79
N VAL A 234 2.29 4.04 -5.39
CA VAL A 234 2.61 3.70 -4.00
C VAL A 234 2.47 4.94 -3.10
N VAL A 235 2.98 6.10 -3.53
CA VAL A 235 2.81 7.37 -2.78
C VAL A 235 1.33 7.69 -2.59
N LEU A 236 0.53 7.60 -3.66
CA LEU A 236 -0.91 7.82 -3.59
C LEU A 236 -1.60 6.82 -2.65
N GLY A 237 -1.18 5.55 -2.67
CA GLY A 237 -1.69 4.51 -1.78
C GLY A 237 -1.38 4.79 -0.31
N ILE A 238 -0.16 5.21 0.01
CA ILE A 238 0.25 5.61 1.37
C ILE A 238 -0.59 6.80 1.86
N HIS A 239 -0.76 7.82 1.01
CA HIS A 239 -1.55 9.00 1.34
C HIS A 239 -3.04 8.65 1.55
N ALA A 240 -3.65 7.94 0.60
CA ALA A 240 -5.07 7.61 0.64
C ALA A 240 -5.40 6.57 1.72
N GLY A 241 -4.44 5.70 2.06
CA GLY A 241 -4.54 4.78 3.19
C GLY A 241 -4.44 5.46 4.55
N SER A 242 -4.17 6.78 4.61
CA SER A 242 -3.86 7.51 5.85
C SER A 242 -2.75 6.83 6.66
N ALA A 243 -1.79 6.23 5.97
CA ALA A 243 -0.71 5.50 6.61
C ALA A 243 0.15 6.48 7.43
N GLY A 244 0.55 6.03 8.64
CA GLY A 244 1.32 6.85 9.57
C GLY A 244 2.64 7.35 8.98
N VAL A 245 3.23 8.37 9.60
CA VAL A 245 4.46 9.04 9.15
C VAL A 245 5.60 8.05 8.85
N ALA A 246 5.71 6.97 9.63
CA ALA A 246 6.69 5.91 9.42
C ALA A 246 6.66 5.32 7.99
N TRP A 247 5.48 5.14 7.39
CA TRP A 247 5.37 4.61 6.02
C TRP A 247 5.93 5.57 4.98
N LYS A 248 5.70 6.86 5.16
CA LYS A 248 6.24 7.91 4.28
C LYS A 248 7.76 7.98 4.39
N ILE A 249 8.29 7.93 5.61
CA ILE A 249 9.74 7.94 5.86
C ILE A 249 10.40 6.69 5.27
N CYS A 250 9.88 5.50 5.57
CA CYS A 250 10.46 4.25 5.07
C CYS A 250 10.45 4.18 3.54
N TYR A 251 9.32 4.54 2.91
CA TYR A 251 9.23 4.53 1.46
C TYR A 251 10.11 5.63 0.83
N GLY A 252 10.15 6.83 1.42
CA GLY A 252 11.02 7.92 0.98
C GLY A 252 12.50 7.55 1.05
N PHE A 253 12.93 6.89 2.14
CA PHE A 253 14.29 6.36 2.29
C PHE A 253 14.60 5.31 1.22
N LEU A 254 13.69 4.35 1.00
CA LEU A 254 13.86 3.31 -0.02
C LEU A 254 14.04 3.90 -1.43
N VAL A 255 13.16 4.81 -1.85
CA VAL A 255 13.25 5.47 -3.16
C VAL A 255 14.56 6.28 -3.26
N SER A 256 14.93 7.00 -2.21
CA SER A 256 16.18 7.78 -2.18
C SER A 256 17.41 6.88 -2.33
N ALA A 257 17.45 5.75 -1.62
CA ALA A 257 18.55 4.78 -1.72
C ALA A 257 18.68 4.21 -3.14
N ILE A 258 17.56 3.90 -3.81
CA ILE A 258 17.56 3.45 -5.21
C ILE A 258 18.06 4.56 -6.14
N LEU A 259 17.59 5.80 -5.98
CA LEU A 259 18.03 6.92 -6.82
C LEU A 259 19.52 7.21 -6.64
N VAL A 260 20.01 7.23 -5.40
CA VAL A 260 21.45 7.41 -5.10
C VAL A 260 22.26 6.29 -5.74
N THR A 261 21.81 5.04 -5.62
CA THR A 261 22.47 3.89 -6.27
C THR A 261 22.55 4.08 -7.79
N VAL A 262 21.44 4.49 -8.43
CA VAL A 262 21.40 4.76 -9.87
C VAL A 262 22.36 5.90 -10.25
N ILE A 263 22.42 6.98 -9.48
CA ILE A 263 23.32 8.12 -9.73
C ILE A 263 24.79 7.66 -9.65
N ILE A 264 25.15 6.91 -8.61
CA ILE A 264 26.51 6.37 -8.44
C ILE A 264 26.87 5.47 -9.64
N LEU A 265 26.01 4.50 -9.98
CA LEU A 265 26.26 3.57 -11.07
C LEU A 265 26.31 4.27 -12.44
N GLU A 266 25.50 5.30 -12.66
CA GLU A 266 25.55 6.11 -13.88
C GLU A 266 26.87 6.88 -13.98
N THR A 267 27.31 7.52 -12.88
CA THR A 267 28.56 8.27 -12.81
C THR A 267 29.75 7.36 -13.11
N VAL A 268 29.83 6.20 -12.44
CA VAL A 268 30.88 5.20 -12.69
C VAL A 268 30.84 4.69 -14.13
N SER A 269 29.65 4.42 -14.68
CA SER A 269 29.52 3.97 -16.07
C SER A 269 29.99 5.02 -17.07
N TRP A 270 29.81 6.30 -16.77
CA TRP A 270 30.28 7.39 -17.62
C TRP A 270 31.81 7.54 -17.54
N MET A 271 32.38 7.51 -16.33
CA MET A 271 33.83 7.57 -16.13
C MET A 271 34.56 6.45 -16.87
N TRP A 272 34.06 5.21 -16.76
CA TRP A 272 34.67 4.07 -17.46
C TRP A 272 34.57 4.20 -18.99
N LYS A 273 33.46 4.75 -19.51
CA LYS A 273 33.30 5.04 -20.95
C LYS A 273 34.22 6.15 -21.43
N SER A 274 34.48 7.18 -20.63
CA SER A 274 35.45 8.22 -20.99
C SER A 274 36.89 7.69 -21.02
N GLU A 275 37.25 6.84 -20.06
CA GLU A 275 38.61 6.26 -19.98
C GLU A 275 38.90 5.31 -21.15
N THR A 276 37.94 4.46 -21.51
CA THR A 276 38.04 3.56 -22.68
C THR A 276 38.10 4.31 -24.02
N ARG A 277 37.46 5.47 -24.13
CA ARG A 277 37.60 6.34 -25.31
C ARG A 277 38.98 6.96 -25.41
N ASN A 278 39.59 7.35 -24.29
CA ASN A 278 40.91 7.98 -24.27
C ASN A 278 42.06 7.00 -24.51
N THR A 279 41.86 5.70 -24.29
CA THR A 279 42.89 4.66 -24.44
C THR A 279 42.86 3.92 -25.80
N SER A 280 41.90 4.21 -26.69
CA SER A 280 41.92 3.65 -28.05
C SER A 280 43.06 4.27 -28.88
N PRO A 281 43.96 3.50 -29.51
CA PRO A 281 45.06 4.06 -30.28
C PRO A 281 44.53 4.95 -31.40
N SER A 282 45.01 6.20 -31.47
CA SER A 282 44.86 7.03 -32.66
C SER A 282 45.40 6.23 -33.84
N PHE A 283 44.55 5.98 -34.83
CA PHE A 283 44.87 5.32 -36.10
C PHE A 283 46.31 5.65 -36.54
N GLN A 284 47.25 4.71 -36.40
CA GLN A 284 48.56 4.85 -37.01
C GLN A 284 48.36 4.70 -38.52
N MET A 285 48.42 5.82 -39.24
CA MET A 285 48.63 5.78 -40.68
C MET A 285 50.05 5.29 -40.90
N ASN A 286 50.21 4.05 -41.38
CA ASN A 286 51.49 3.60 -41.89
C ASN A 286 51.88 4.51 -43.08
N PRO A 287 53.11 5.06 -43.12
CA PRO A 287 53.58 5.72 -44.32
C PRO A 287 53.68 4.67 -45.43
N ILE A 288 53.07 4.97 -46.57
CA ILE A 288 53.26 4.20 -47.79
C ILE A 288 54.68 4.50 -48.26
N SER A 289 55.57 3.52 -48.14
CA SER A 289 56.87 3.49 -48.81
C SER A 289 56.81 2.56 -50.00
#